data_AF-A0A540WKB1-F1
#
_entry.id   AF-A0A540WKB1-F1
#
_cell.length_a   1.000
_cell.length_b   1.000
_cell.length_c   1.000
_cell.angle_alpha   90.00
_cell.angle_beta   90.00
_cell.angle_gamma   90.00
#
_symmetry.space_group_name_H-M   'P 1'
#
loop_
_entity.id
_entity.type
_entity.pdbx_description
1 polymer ?
#
loop_
_entity_poly.entity_id
_entity_poly.type
_entity_poly.pdbx_seq_one_letter_code
_entity_poly.pdbx_strand_id
1 'polypeptide(L)'
;MHVGSEQTERGLAALVGRMADSFSRLVTQHLQLARLELAEDLKATGMNVAMIAAFVPFILVGYAFACGALAAVLSAYLGWAGALGAVSLLNLVAGGGGIAWALQRLKARRMMDDTADELTRSMAALSTPAPVPVGNPLLKESSNGR
;
A
#
# COMPACT_ATOMS: atom_id res chain seq x y z
N MET A 1 25.41 14.50 45.80
CA MET A 1 24.80 13.15 45.62
C MET A 1 24.34 12.97 44.16
N HIS A 2 25.26 12.91 43.18
CA HIS A 2 24.91 12.92 41.74
C HIS A 2 25.42 11.69 40.95
N VAL A 3 25.96 10.69 41.65
CA VAL A 3 26.65 9.54 41.00
C VAL A 3 25.72 8.38 40.64
N GLY A 4 24.51 8.33 41.23
CA GLY A 4 23.55 7.23 41.02
C GLY A 4 22.71 7.32 39.73
N SER A 5 22.48 8.52 39.20
CA SER A 5 21.68 8.74 37.99
C SER A 5 22.42 8.30 36.72
N GLU A 6 23.71 8.59 36.60
CA GLU A 6 24.52 8.21 35.42
C GLU A 6 24.67 6.69 35.29
N GLN A 7 24.78 5.98 36.42
CA GLN A 7 24.88 4.52 36.42
C GLN A 7 23.54 3.87 36.02
N THR A 8 22.43 4.50 36.40
CA THR A 8 21.07 4.06 36.06
C THR A 8 20.77 4.30 34.58
N GLU A 9 21.15 5.45 34.02
CA GLU A 9 21.01 5.75 32.58
C GLU A 9 21.83 4.81 31.70
N ARG A 10 23.07 4.49 32.08
CA ARG A 10 23.90 3.52 31.35
C ARG A 10 23.30 2.11 31.42
N GLY A 11 22.74 1.72 32.57
CA GLY A 11 22.03 0.45 32.73
C GLY A 11 20.77 0.36 31.87
N LEU A 12 19.98 1.44 31.81
CA LEU A 12 18.78 1.53 30.97
C LEU A 12 19.15 1.46 29.49
N ALA A 13 20.16 2.23 29.06
CA ALA A 13 20.63 2.23 27.68
C ALA A 13 21.13 0.86 27.25
N ALA A 14 21.83 0.13 28.12
CA ALA A 14 22.29 -1.23 27.85
C ALA A 14 21.15 -2.26 27.80
N LEU A 15 20.04 -2.04 28.51
CA LEU A 15 18.86 -2.90 28.47
C LEU A 15 18.04 -2.66 27.20
N VAL A 16 17.83 -1.38 26.84
CA VAL A 16 17.19 -0.97 25.59
C VAL A 16 17.99 -1.44 24.39
N GLY A 17 19.33 -1.33 24.43
CA GLY A 17 20.20 -1.86 23.38
C GLY A 17 20.03 -3.36 23.17
N ARG A 18 19.93 -4.15 24.25
CA ARG A 18 19.69 -5.61 24.15
C ARG A 18 18.29 -5.95 23.65
N MET A 19 17.28 -5.19 24.04
CA MET A 19 15.91 -5.35 23.52
C MET A 19 15.84 -5.01 22.03
N ALA A 20 16.48 -3.91 21.61
CA ALA A 20 16.55 -3.50 20.22
C ALA A 20 17.32 -4.52 19.36
N ASP A 21 18.40 -5.10 19.87
CA ASP A 21 19.18 -6.10 19.16
C ASP A 21 18.41 -7.43 19.02
N SER A 22 17.67 -7.83 20.06
CA SER A 22 16.80 -9.01 20.04
C SER A 22 15.62 -8.83 19.09
N PHE A 23 14.99 -7.64 19.10
CA PHE A 23 13.90 -7.28 18.19
C PHE A 23 14.40 -7.19 16.74
N SER A 24 15.58 -6.62 16.53
CA SER A 24 16.26 -6.57 15.22
C SER A 24 16.50 -7.98 14.67
N ARG A 25 16.98 -8.91 15.50
CA ARG A 25 17.14 -10.33 15.10
C ARG A 25 15.83 -10.99 14.72
N LEU A 26 14.78 -10.84 15.52
CA LEU A 26 13.44 -11.39 15.23
C LEU A 26 12.84 -10.80 13.94
N VAL A 27 12.88 -9.47 13.79
CA VAL A 27 12.39 -8.78 12.59
C VAL A 27 13.19 -9.20 11.36
N THR A 28 14.52 -9.31 11.46
CA THR A 28 15.35 -9.75 10.33
C THR A 28 15.04 -11.18 9.93
N GLN A 29 14.76 -12.07 10.89
CA GLN A 29 14.44 -13.47 10.63
C GLN A 29 13.07 -13.65 9.97
N HIS A 30 12.07 -12.85 10.37
CA HIS A 30 10.76 -12.81 9.69
C HIS A 30 10.80 -12.08 8.34
N LEU A 31 11.62 -11.04 8.19
CA LEU A 31 11.83 -10.35 6.92
C LEU A 31 12.54 -11.22 5.88
N GLN A 32 13.49 -12.06 6.30
CA GLN A 32 14.16 -12.98 5.37
C GLN A 32 13.21 -14.06 4.85
N LEU A 33 12.34 -14.59 5.71
CA LEU A 33 11.30 -15.54 5.28
C LEU A 33 10.26 -14.86 4.38
N ALA A 34 9.76 -13.69 4.78
CA ALA A 34 8.82 -12.91 3.98
C ALA A 34 9.39 -12.50 2.62
N ARG A 35 10.69 -12.18 2.53
CA ARG A 35 11.34 -11.86 1.26
C ARG A 35 11.49 -13.06 0.33
N LEU A 36 11.74 -14.25 0.87
CA LEU A 36 11.83 -15.46 0.07
C LEU A 36 10.46 -15.80 -0.52
N GLU A 37 9.41 -15.76 0.30
CA GLU A 37 8.03 -16.02 -0.11
C GLU A 37 7.52 -14.96 -1.09
N LEU A 38 7.79 -13.67 -0.83
CA LEU A 38 7.47 -12.58 -1.75
C LEU A 38 8.21 -12.73 -3.09
N ALA A 39 9.48 -13.15 -3.10
CA ALA A 39 10.24 -13.32 -4.34
C ALA A 39 9.69 -14.49 -5.18
N GLU A 40 9.28 -15.57 -4.53
CA GLU A 40 8.66 -16.73 -5.18
C GLU A 40 7.28 -16.38 -5.75
N ASP A 41 6.45 -15.70 -4.97
CA ASP A 41 5.12 -15.25 -5.38
C ASP A 41 5.19 -14.18 -6.50
N LEU A 42 6.12 -13.22 -6.39
CA LEU A 42 6.42 -12.28 -7.49
C LEU A 42 6.91 -12.98 -8.75
N LYS A 43 7.69 -14.06 -8.62
CA LYS A 43 8.22 -14.77 -9.79
C LYS A 43 7.13 -15.57 -10.51
N ALA A 44 6.28 -16.28 -9.75
CA ALA A 44 5.16 -17.02 -10.31
C ALA A 44 4.11 -16.07 -10.91
N THR A 45 3.71 -15.04 -10.16
CA THR A 45 2.74 -14.03 -10.61
C THR A 45 3.32 -13.18 -11.73
N GLY A 46 4.58 -12.78 -11.63
CA GLY A 46 5.30 -11.99 -12.63
C GLY A 46 5.44 -12.71 -13.96
N MET A 47 5.65 -14.03 -13.97
CA MET A 47 5.68 -14.82 -15.20
C MET A 47 4.31 -14.84 -15.90
N ASN A 48 3.23 -15.01 -15.14
CA ASN A 48 1.88 -14.98 -15.67
C ASN A 48 1.52 -13.59 -16.24
N VAL A 49 1.87 -12.52 -15.52
CA VAL A 49 1.70 -11.15 -15.99
C VAL A 49 2.55 -10.88 -17.23
N ALA A 50 3.79 -11.37 -17.27
CA ALA A 50 4.68 -11.22 -18.42
C ALA A 50 4.13 -11.94 -19.67
N MET A 51 3.57 -13.15 -19.52
CA MET A 51 2.90 -13.84 -20.62
C MET A 51 1.69 -13.05 -21.10
N ILE A 52 0.81 -12.58 -20.20
CA ILE A 52 -0.34 -11.76 -20.59
C ILE A 52 0.12 -10.48 -21.30
N ALA A 53 1.15 -9.81 -20.79
CA ALA A 53 1.75 -8.62 -21.38
C ALA A 53 2.33 -8.89 -22.79
N ALA A 54 2.87 -10.08 -23.05
CA ALA A 54 3.36 -10.47 -24.37
C ALA A 54 2.23 -10.60 -25.41
N PHE A 55 1.00 -10.93 -24.99
CA PHE A 55 -0.16 -10.99 -25.88
C PHE A 55 -0.82 -9.61 -26.14
N VAL A 56 -0.59 -8.64 -25.26
CA VAL A 56 -1.09 -7.25 -25.43
C VAL A 56 -0.74 -6.64 -26.79
N PRO A 57 0.52 -6.67 -27.29
CA PRO A 57 0.83 -6.12 -28.61
C PRO A 57 0.09 -6.85 -29.75
N PHE A 58 -0.13 -8.16 -29.64
CA PHE A 58 -0.85 -8.93 -30.65
C PHE A 58 -2.32 -8.50 -30.74
N ILE A 59 -2.96 -8.28 -29.58
CA ILE A 59 -4.31 -7.73 -29.50
C ILE A 59 -4.37 -6.31 -30.04
N LEU A 60 -3.38 -5.46 -29.70
CA LEU A 60 -3.30 -4.09 -30.21
C LEU A 60 -3.23 -4.03 -31.74
N VAL A 61 -2.44 -4.92 -32.35
CA VAL A 61 -2.32 -5.01 -33.82
C VAL A 61 -3.67 -5.42 -34.44
N GLY A 62 -4.33 -6.45 -33.91
CA GLY A 62 -5.64 -6.87 -34.38
C GLY A 62 -6.70 -5.78 -34.22
N TYR A 63 -6.67 -5.06 -33.10
CA TYR A 63 -7.56 -3.94 -32.84
C TYR A 63 -7.33 -2.79 -33.82
N ALA A 64 -6.08 -2.41 -34.12
CA ALA A 64 -5.76 -1.40 -35.13
C ALA A 64 -6.27 -1.82 -36.52
N PHE A 65 -6.16 -3.12 -36.86
CA PHE A 65 -6.67 -3.65 -38.12
C PHE A 65 -8.20 -3.61 -38.18
N ALA A 66 -8.89 -3.96 -37.09
CA ALA A 66 -10.34 -3.82 -36.98
C ALA A 66 -10.79 -2.35 -37.09
N CYS A 67 -10.02 -1.44 -36.50
CA CYS A 67 -10.18 0.00 -36.60
C CYS A 67 -10.08 0.48 -38.06
N GLY A 68 -9.06 0.01 -38.77
CA GLY A 68 -8.85 0.28 -40.20
C GLY A 68 -9.96 -0.30 -41.07
N ALA A 69 -10.43 -1.51 -40.78
CA ALA A 69 -11.54 -2.14 -41.49
C ALA A 69 -12.86 -1.37 -41.29
N LEU A 70 -13.17 -0.97 -40.05
CA LEU A 70 -14.31 -0.09 -39.75
C LEU A 70 -14.20 1.25 -40.48
N ALA A 71 -13.02 1.87 -40.46
CA ALA A 71 -12.79 3.11 -41.19
C ALA A 71 -12.96 2.92 -42.71
N ALA A 72 -12.50 1.79 -43.27
CA ALA A 72 -12.65 1.49 -44.69
C ALA A 72 -14.11 1.27 -45.11
N VAL A 73 -14.93 0.61 -44.26
CA VAL A 73 -16.37 0.46 -44.53
C VAL A 73 -17.09 1.81 -44.41
N LEU A 74 -16.72 2.62 -43.42
CA LEU A 74 -17.36 3.91 -43.17
C LEU A 74 -16.94 4.97 -44.19
N SER A 75 -15.75 4.85 -44.79
CA SER A 75 -15.23 5.79 -45.79
C SER A 75 -16.04 5.76 -47.09
N ALA A 76 -16.70 4.64 -47.39
CA ALA A 76 -17.60 4.52 -48.53
C ALA A 76 -18.83 5.45 -48.43
N TYR A 77 -19.24 5.82 -47.21
CA TYR A 77 -20.40 6.69 -46.98
C TYR A 77 -20.03 8.12 -46.61
N LEU A 78 -18.92 8.32 -45.89
CA LEU A 78 -18.55 9.61 -45.28
C LEU A 78 -17.24 10.21 -45.84
N GLY A 79 -16.54 9.49 -46.71
CA GLY A 79 -15.17 9.81 -47.10
C GLY A 79 -14.15 9.47 -46.01
N TRP A 80 -12.87 9.42 -46.39
CA TRP A 80 -11.77 9.02 -45.49
C TRP A 80 -11.64 9.92 -44.25
N ALA A 81 -11.88 11.22 -44.38
CA ALA A 81 -11.80 12.17 -43.27
C ALA A 81 -12.90 11.92 -42.21
N GLY A 82 -14.14 11.67 -42.65
CA GLY A 82 -15.25 11.38 -41.74
C GLY A 82 -15.11 10.03 -41.04
N ALA A 83 -14.63 9.02 -41.76
CA ALA A 83 -14.40 7.69 -41.23
C ALA A 83 -13.30 7.65 -40.16
N LEU A 84 -12.16 8.28 -40.43
CA LEU A 84 -11.05 8.38 -39.46
C LEU A 84 -11.45 9.24 -38.25
N GLY A 85 -12.24 10.30 -38.47
CA GLY A 85 -12.79 11.13 -37.40
C GLY A 85 -13.70 10.34 -36.46
N ALA A 86 -14.68 9.60 -37.00
CA ALA A 86 -15.61 8.81 -36.19
C ALA A 86 -14.89 7.70 -35.41
N VAL A 87 -13.98 6.98 -36.07
CA VAL A 87 -13.22 5.88 -35.47
C VAL A 87 -12.26 6.39 -34.39
N SER A 88 -11.59 7.54 -34.62
CA SER A 88 -10.71 8.14 -33.61
C SER A 88 -11.47 8.64 -32.40
N LEU A 89 -12.64 9.24 -32.59
CA LEU A 89 -13.50 9.70 -31.49
C LEU A 89 -14.01 8.53 -30.64
N LEU A 90 -14.45 7.45 -31.29
CA LEU A 90 -14.89 6.24 -30.60
C LEU A 90 -13.75 5.58 -29.83
N ASN A 91 -12.54 5.58 -30.39
CA ASN A 91 -11.32 5.15 -29.71
C ASN A 91 -10.97 6.03 -28.51
N LEU A 92 -11.09 7.34 -28.65
CA LEU A 92 -10.79 8.29 -27.60
C LEU A 92 -11.76 8.12 -26.42
N VAL A 93 -13.04 7.87 -26.70
CA VAL A 93 -14.06 7.61 -25.69
C VAL A 93 -13.84 6.25 -25.03
N ALA A 94 -13.57 5.20 -25.81
CA ALA A 94 -13.32 3.86 -25.27
C ALA A 94 -12.02 3.80 -24.45
N GLY A 95 -10.92 4.33 -24.99
CA GLY A 95 -9.63 4.39 -24.33
C GLY A 95 -9.63 5.33 -23.12
N GLY A 96 -10.18 6.53 -23.28
CA GLY A 96 -10.32 7.50 -22.19
C GLY A 96 -11.23 6.99 -21.08
N GLY A 97 -12.36 6.38 -21.42
CA GLY A 97 -13.27 5.74 -20.47
C GLY A 97 -12.63 4.55 -19.75
N GLY A 98 -11.87 3.71 -20.47
CA GLY A 98 -11.12 2.60 -19.89
C GLY A 98 -10.06 3.06 -18.90
N ILE A 99 -9.30 4.11 -19.23
CA ILE A 99 -8.30 4.70 -18.32
C ILE A 99 -9.00 5.31 -17.10
N ALA A 100 -10.09 6.06 -17.29
CA ALA A 100 -10.83 6.65 -16.18
C ALA A 100 -11.38 5.58 -15.22
N TRP A 101 -11.94 4.49 -15.77
CA TRP A 101 -12.43 3.36 -14.99
C TRP A 101 -11.31 2.62 -14.25
N ALA A 102 -10.17 2.39 -14.91
CA ALA A 102 -8.99 1.79 -14.28
C ALA A 102 -8.46 2.66 -13.13
N LEU A 103 -8.38 3.98 -13.32
CA LEU A 103 -7.98 4.93 -12.28
C LEU A 103 -8.97 4.94 -11.11
N GLN A 104 -10.28 4.86 -11.38
CA GLN A 104 -11.30 4.74 -10.33
C GLN A 104 -11.16 3.44 -9.55
N ARG A 105 -10.90 2.32 -10.23
CA ARG A 105 -10.70 1.00 -9.60
C ARG A 105 -9.44 0.96 -8.73
N LEU A 106 -8.36 1.60 -9.16
CA LEU A 106 -7.14 1.75 -8.35
C LEU A 106 -7.37 2.64 -7.12
N LYS A 107 -8.11 3.75 -7.27
CA LYS A 107 -8.51 4.59 -6.13
C LYS A 107 -9.38 3.82 -5.12
N ALA A 108 -10.34 3.03 -5.60
CA ALA A 108 -11.21 2.23 -4.75
C ALA A 108 -10.44 1.18 -3.94
N ARG A 109 -9.43 0.52 -4.53
CA ARG A 109 -8.56 -0.41 -3.79
C ARG A 109 -7.74 0.30 -2.71
N ARG A 110 -7.16 1.46 -3.04
CA ARG A 110 -6.33 2.21 -2.09
C ARG A 110 -7.11 2.68 -0.86
N MET A 111 -8.36 3.11 -1.03
CA MET A 111 -9.24 3.47 0.10
C MET A 111 -9.55 2.27 1.02
N MET A 112 -9.61 1.07 0.47
CA MET A 112 -9.88 -0.14 1.23
C MET A 112 -8.68 -0.55 2.10
N ASP A 113 -7.46 -0.35 1.58
CA ASP A 113 -6.22 -0.57 2.32
C ASP A 113 -6.09 0.43 3.49
N ASP A 114 -6.40 1.72 3.26
CA ASP A 114 -6.40 2.75 4.32
C ASP A 114 -7.40 2.41 5.44
N THR A 115 -8.58 1.89 5.08
CA THR A 115 -9.61 1.46 6.04
C THR A 115 -9.14 0.24 6.86
N ALA A 116 -8.44 -0.70 6.22
CA ALA A 116 -7.87 -1.86 6.91
C ALA A 116 -6.76 -1.46 7.89
N ASP A 117 -5.94 -0.48 7.53
CA ASP A 117 -4.92 0.10 8.42
C ASP A 117 -5.54 0.82 9.61
N GLU A 118 -6.63 1.57 9.42
CA GLU A 118 -7.36 2.23 10.51
C GLU A 118 -8.05 1.24 11.46
N LEU A 119 -8.59 0.14 10.94
CA LEU A 119 -9.16 -0.94 11.76
C LEU A 119 -8.08 -1.63 12.61
N THR A 120 -6.91 -1.88 12.01
CA THR A 120 -5.76 -2.45 12.72
C THR A 120 -5.26 -1.52 13.82
N ARG A 121 -5.19 -0.22 13.54
CA ARG A 121 -4.83 0.81 14.53
C ARG A 121 -5.87 0.89 15.66
N SER A 122 -7.16 0.79 15.34
CA SER A 122 -8.24 0.82 16.33
C SER A 122 -8.21 -0.41 17.24
N MET A 123 -7.99 -1.60 16.67
CA MET A 123 -7.79 -2.82 17.47
C MET A 123 -6.53 -2.75 18.34
N ALA A 124 -5.42 -2.18 17.85
CA ALA A 124 -4.20 -1.99 18.62
C ALA A 124 -4.39 -1.03 19.81
N ALA A 125 -5.21 0.02 19.63
CA ALA A 125 -5.55 0.95 20.70
C ALA A 125 -6.45 0.29 21.77
N LEU A 126 -7.37 -0.59 21.36
CA LEU A 126 -8.26 -1.32 22.27
C LEU A 126 -7.56 -2.46 23.03
N SER A 127 -6.47 -3.00 22.48
CA SER A 127 -5.68 -4.08 23.09
C SER A 127 -4.55 -3.57 23.98
N THR A 128 -4.26 -2.27 23.98
CA THR A 128 -3.35 -1.65 24.95
C THR A 128 -4.08 -1.47 26.29
N PRO A 129 -3.66 -2.14 27.38
CA PRO A 129 -4.25 -1.94 28.70
C PRO A 129 -4.02 -0.49 29.13
N ALA A 130 -5.09 0.21 29.50
CA ALA A 130 -5.00 1.57 30.01
C ALA A 130 -3.98 1.63 31.17
N PRO A 131 -3.07 2.62 31.20
CA PRO A 131 -2.21 2.82 32.35
C PRO A 131 -3.10 3.17 33.54
N VAL A 132 -3.20 2.24 34.48
CA VAL A 132 -3.88 2.48 35.77
C VAL A 132 -3.16 3.68 36.39
N PRO A 133 -3.85 4.80 36.64
CA PRO A 133 -3.23 5.91 37.34
C PRO A 133 -2.94 5.41 38.75
N VAL A 134 -1.68 5.11 39.03
CA VAL A 134 -1.18 4.87 40.38
C VAL A 134 -1.31 6.22 41.08
N GLY A 135 -2.46 6.42 41.73
CA GLY A 135 -2.73 7.57 42.57
C GLY A 135 -1.63 7.63 43.62
N ASN A 136 -0.75 8.62 43.48
CA ASN A 136 0.29 8.89 44.45
C ASN A 136 -0.34 9.72 45.57
N PRO A 137 -0.53 9.19 46.80
CA PRO A 137 -1.01 10.01 47.90
C PRO A 137 0.20 10.76 48.48
N LEU A 138 0.76 11.70 47.71
CA LEU A 138 1.51 12.80 48.29
C LEU A 138 0.55 13.97 48.38
N LEU A 139 0.11 14.28 49.60
CA LEU A 139 -0.26 15.59 50.14
C LEU A 139 -1.17 15.43 51.38
N LYS A 140 -0.60 14.90 52.48
CA LYS A 140 -1.09 15.24 53.83
C LYS A 140 0.05 15.30 54.83
N GLU A 141 1.08 16.05 54.46
CA GLU A 141 2.04 16.61 55.40
C GLU A 141 1.72 18.12 55.49
N SER A 142 0.82 18.49 56.39
CA SER A 142 0.71 19.83 57.01
C SER A 142 -0.58 19.91 57.83
N SER A 143 -0.52 19.52 59.10
CA SER A 143 -1.27 20.20 60.18
C SER A 143 -0.72 19.73 61.53
N ASN A 144 0.38 20.37 61.90
CA ASN A 144 0.88 20.49 63.26
C ASN A 144 -0.16 21.26 64.13
N GLY A 145 -0.34 20.84 65.39
CA GLY A 145 -0.80 21.75 66.44
C GLY A 145 -1.94 21.24 67.31
N ARG A 146 -1.62 20.41 68.32
CA ARG A 146 -1.88 20.64 69.76
C ARG A 146 -1.45 19.45 70.60
#